data_AF-A0A1W9SET6-F1
#
_entry.id   AF-A0A1W9SET6-F1
#
_cell.length_a   1.000
_cell.length_b   1.000
_cell.length_c   1.000
_cell.angle_alpha   90.00
_cell.angle_beta   90.00
_cell.angle_gamma   90.00
#
_symmetry.space_group_name_H-M   'P 1'
#
loop_
_entity.id
_entity.type
_entity.pdbx_description
1 polymer ?
#
loop_
_entity_poly.entity_id
_entity_poly.type
_entity_poly.pdbx_seq_one_letter_code
_entity_poly.pdbx_strand_id
1 'polypeptide(L)'
;MYSWLPGCRSSGNRWRRNGGLITKDDLQRYKPVWRQPVNGTYRGYQIYSMPPPSSGGIVLSEILNTLELFDLSKMELNSSTLIHLWVEIERQAYADRAQWLGDPDFVQNPLVRLTSKEYAGSIKQNLSYLKAGCSDSIKIPQINGHESDQTTHFSIADRWGNAVSNTFTLNGNYGSRAVAEGTGVLLNNEMDDFSIKPGFPNSS
;
A
#
# COMPACT_ATOMS: atom_id res chain seq x y z
N MET A 1 -34.99 -14.74 -2.00
CA MET A 1 -34.88 -15.08 -3.44
C MET A 1 -34.38 -13.82 -4.16
N TYR A 2 -33.06 -13.58 -4.16
CA TYR A 2 -32.47 -12.39 -4.80
C TYR A 2 -31.88 -12.81 -6.15
N SER A 3 -32.49 -12.29 -7.21
CA SER A 3 -32.10 -12.45 -8.61
C SER A 3 -30.86 -11.61 -8.89
N TRP A 4 -29.72 -12.26 -9.14
CA TRP A 4 -28.49 -11.62 -9.61
C TRP A 4 -28.60 -11.23 -11.09
N LEU A 5 -27.94 -10.11 -11.42
CA LEU A 5 -27.78 -9.55 -12.76
C LEU A 5 -27.46 -10.64 -13.82
N PRO A 6 -28.18 -10.71 -14.95
CA PRO A 6 -28.03 -11.77 -15.96
C PRO A 6 -26.66 -11.86 -16.65
N GLY A 7 -25.78 -10.86 -16.48
CA GLY A 7 -24.54 -10.71 -17.26
C GLY A 7 -23.39 -11.66 -16.90
N CYS A 8 -23.38 -12.28 -15.72
CA CYS A 8 -22.26 -13.15 -15.30
C CYS A 8 -22.28 -14.57 -15.91
N ARG A 9 -23.22 -14.90 -16.81
CA ARG A 9 -23.34 -16.26 -17.37
C ARG A 9 -22.44 -16.53 -18.59
N SER A 10 -22.01 -15.51 -19.33
CA SER A 10 -21.21 -15.68 -20.56
C SER A 10 -19.70 -15.51 -20.40
N SER A 11 -19.25 -14.95 -19.28
CA SER A 11 -17.88 -14.47 -19.13
C SER A 11 -16.83 -15.58 -18.96
N GLY A 12 -17.19 -16.78 -18.48
CA GLY A 12 -16.23 -17.86 -18.22
C GLY A 12 -15.43 -18.34 -19.44
N ASN A 13 -15.97 -18.16 -20.65
CA ASN A 13 -15.35 -18.71 -21.87
C ASN A 13 -14.26 -17.83 -22.49
N ARG A 14 -14.12 -16.53 -22.15
CA ARG A 14 -13.10 -15.66 -22.78
C ARG A 14 -11.80 -15.52 -21.98
N TRP A 15 -11.82 -15.61 -20.65
CA TRP A 15 -10.60 -15.58 -19.82
C TRP A 15 -9.56 -16.57 -20.32
N ARG A 16 -9.98 -17.83 -20.50
CA ARG A 16 -9.12 -18.90 -21.04
C ARG A 16 -8.69 -18.67 -22.49
N ARG A 17 -9.52 -18.01 -23.32
CA ARG A 17 -9.19 -17.73 -24.73
C ARG A 17 -7.97 -16.81 -24.89
N ASN A 18 -7.68 -15.98 -23.89
CA ASN A 18 -6.52 -15.10 -23.85
C ASN A 18 -5.48 -15.51 -22.78
N GLY A 19 -5.54 -16.75 -22.27
CA GLY A 19 -4.58 -17.26 -21.27
C GLY A 19 -4.81 -16.80 -19.82
N GLY A 20 -5.95 -16.17 -19.50
CA GLY A 20 -6.30 -15.77 -18.14
C GLY A 20 -6.60 -16.96 -17.23
N LEU A 21 -6.10 -16.89 -15.99
CA LEU A 21 -6.15 -17.98 -15.00
C LEU A 21 -7.40 -17.94 -14.11
N ILE A 22 -8.11 -16.81 -14.05
CA ILE A 22 -9.28 -16.63 -13.19
C ILE A 22 -10.46 -17.49 -13.66
N THR A 23 -11.01 -18.28 -12.75
CA THR A 23 -12.18 -19.12 -12.98
C THR A 23 -13.44 -18.53 -12.35
N LYS A 24 -14.60 -19.05 -12.75
CA LYS A 24 -15.89 -18.67 -12.13
C LYS A 24 -15.91 -19.03 -10.64
N ASP A 25 -15.30 -20.14 -10.28
CA ASP A 25 -15.21 -20.59 -8.90
C ASP A 25 -14.42 -19.60 -8.04
N ASP A 26 -13.32 -19.04 -8.58
CA ASP A 26 -12.52 -18.02 -7.87
C ASP A 26 -13.38 -16.80 -7.55
N LEU A 27 -14.16 -16.32 -8.52
CA LEU A 27 -15.08 -15.19 -8.32
C LEU A 27 -16.20 -15.50 -7.33
N GLN A 28 -16.72 -16.73 -7.31
CA GLN A 28 -17.78 -17.14 -6.38
C GLN A 28 -17.27 -17.34 -4.94
N ARG A 29 -16.00 -17.69 -4.78
CA ARG A 29 -15.38 -17.90 -3.46
C ARG A 29 -14.90 -16.59 -2.84
N TYR A 30 -14.64 -15.55 -3.63
CA TYR A 30 -14.19 -14.26 -3.14
C TYR A 30 -15.17 -13.66 -2.12
N LYS A 31 -14.62 -13.18 -0.99
CA LYS A 31 -15.34 -12.42 0.01
C LYS A 31 -14.48 -11.25 0.48
N PRO A 32 -15.05 -10.04 0.67
CA PRO A 32 -14.32 -8.94 1.28
C PRO A 32 -13.98 -9.28 2.73
N VAL A 33 -12.79 -8.88 3.16
CA VAL A 33 -12.28 -9.13 4.51
C VAL A 33 -12.28 -7.82 5.29
N TRP A 34 -12.96 -7.82 6.44
CA TRP A 34 -12.91 -6.72 7.40
C TRP A 34 -11.64 -6.84 8.23
N ARG A 35 -10.84 -5.78 8.27
CA ARG A 35 -9.58 -5.74 9.02
C ARG A 35 -9.57 -4.58 9.99
N GLN A 36 -8.93 -4.78 11.14
CA GLN A 36 -8.69 -3.71 12.09
C GLN A 36 -7.67 -2.74 11.51
N PRO A 37 -7.93 -1.42 11.55
CA PRO A 37 -7.01 -0.43 11.00
C PRO A 37 -5.68 -0.42 11.75
N VAL A 38 -4.62 -0.01 11.05
CA VAL A 38 -3.41 0.43 11.72
C VAL A 38 -3.77 1.68 12.51
N ASN A 39 -3.45 1.65 13.80
CA ASN A 39 -3.81 2.71 14.73
C ASN A 39 -2.54 3.28 15.36
N GLY A 40 -2.37 4.60 15.30
CA GLY A 40 -1.22 5.30 15.85
C GLY A 40 -1.55 6.72 16.28
N THR A 41 -0.58 7.42 16.85
CA THR A 41 -0.75 8.81 17.30
C THR A 41 0.32 9.69 16.67
N TYR A 42 -0.03 10.93 16.34
CA TYR A 42 0.94 11.92 15.91
C TYR A 42 0.57 13.30 16.45
N ARG A 43 1.42 13.87 17.31
CA ARG A 43 1.28 15.24 17.85
C ARG A 43 -0.11 15.56 18.42
N GLY A 44 -0.66 14.63 19.20
CA GLY A 44 -1.97 14.77 19.86
C GLY A 44 -3.17 14.30 19.04
N TYR A 45 -2.97 13.87 17.79
CA TYR A 45 -4.02 13.30 16.94
C TYR A 45 -3.97 11.78 16.92
N GLN A 46 -5.14 11.15 16.81
CA GLN A 46 -5.26 9.73 16.49
C GLN A 46 -5.26 9.55 14.98
N ILE A 47 -4.44 8.62 14.48
CA ILE A 47 -4.28 8.32 13.06
C ILE A 47 -4.74 6.88 12.83
N TYR A 48 -5.66 6.71 11.89
CA TYR A 48 -6.13 5.42 11.40
C TYR A 48 -5.75 5.25 9.93
N SER A 49 -5.21 4.09 9.57
CA SER A 49 -4.83 3.79 8.19
C SER A 49 -4.98 2.31 7.85
N MET A 50 -4.75 1.96 6.59
CA MET A 50 -4.96 0.61 6.07
C MET A 50 -3.91 -0.37 6.61
N PRO A 51 -4.32 -1.56 7.10
CA PRO A 51 -3.42 -2.65 7.46
C PRO A 51 -2.96 -3.45 6.22
N PRO A 52 -1.99 -4.36 6.39
CA PRO A 52 -1.68 -5.37 5.38
C PRO A 52 -2.95 -6.09 4.88
N PRO A 53 -3.04 -6.42 3.57
CA PRO A 53 -1.94 -6.49 2.59
C PRO A 53 -1.47 -5.12 2.03
N SER A 54 -2.16 -4.02 2.35
CA SER A 54 -1.63 -2.69 2.01
C SER A 54 -0.45 -2.32 2.93
N SER A 55 0.65 -1.85 2.34
CA SER A 55 1.79 -1.32 3.10
C SER A 55 1.59 0.10 3.61
N GLY A 56 0.62 0.84 3.06
CA GLY A 56 0.51 2.29 3.22
C GLY A 56 0.39 2.75 4.68
N GLY A 57 -0.44 2.08 5.48
CA GLY A 57 -0.62 2.46 6.88
C GLY A 57 0.60 2.20 7.76
N ILE A 58 1.39 1.17 7.44
CA ILE A 58 2.62 0.84 8.19
C ILE A 58 3.72 1.85 7.86
N VAL A 59 3.95 2.11 6.57
CA VAL A 59 4.94 3.09 6.11
C VAL A 59 4.60 4.48 6.63
N LEU A 60 3.32 4.89 6.56
CA LEU A 60 2.88 6.17 7.11
C LEU A 60 3.15 6.27 8.61
N SER A 61 2.87 5.21 9.38
CA SER A 61 3.10 5.20 10.82
C SER A 61 4.58 5.31 11.16
N GLU A 62 5.45 4.61 10.43
CA GLU A 62 6.90 4.67 10.62
C GLU A 62 7.46 6.08 10.34
N ILE A 63 7.03 6.69 9.23
CA ILE A 63 7.41 8.06 8.86
C ILE A 63 6.95 9.06 9.94
N LEU A 64 5.67 9.01 10.32
CA LEU A 64 5.09 9.93 11.31
C LEU A 64 5.75 9.78 12.68
N ASN A 65 5.95 8.55 13.16
CA ASN A 65 6.64 8.32 14.43
C ASN A 65 8.06 8.88 14.41
N THR A 66 8.77 8.75 13.28
CA THR A 66 10.14 9.28 13.13
C THR A 66 10.13 10.81 13.11
N LEU A 67 9.24 11.42 12.34
CA LEU A 67 9.07 12.88 12.27
C LEU A 67 8.64 13.50 13.61
N GLU A 68 7.94 12.77 14.47
CA GLU A 68 7.52 13.25 15.78
C GLU A 68 8.71 13.53 16.70
N LEU A 69 9.87 12.89 16.47
CA LEU A 69 11.10 13.08 17.22
C LEU A 69 11.86 14.38 16.85
N PHE A 70 11.36 15.15 15.89
CA PHE A 70 11.94 16.40 15.42
C PHE A 70 11.05 17.59 15.76
N ASP A 71 11.67 18.75 15.98
CA ASP A 71 10.94 20.00 16.14
C ASP A 71 10.77 20.68 14.77
N LEU A 72 9.79 20.21 14.01
CA LEU A 72 9.52 20.72 12.66
C LEU A 72 9.11 22.20 12.67
N SER A 73 8.62 22.73 13.79
CA SER A 73 8.23 24.15 13.91
C SER A 73 9.42 25.11 13.82
N LYS A 74 10.63 24.61 14.08
CA LYS A 74 11.88 25.36 13.95
C LYS A 74 12.50 25.28 12.55
N MET A 75 11.91 24.51 11.66
CA MET A 75 12.40 24.32 10.29
C MET A 75 11.57 25.17 9.33
N GLU A 76 12.24 25.92 8.46
CA GLU A 76 11.56 26.67 7.42
C GLU A 76 10.92 25.71 6.40
N LEU A 77 9.69 25.99 6.01
CA LEU A 77 8.96 25.23 4.99
C LEU A 77 9.75 25.24 3.67
N ASN A 78 9.88 24.08 3.04
CA ASN A 78 10.66 23.88 1.80
C ASN A 78 12.17 24.18 1.91
N SER A 79 12.71 24.35 3.12
CA SER A 79 14.16 24.42 3.30
C SER A 79 14.84 23.11 2.92
N SER A 80 16.10 23.19 2.50
CA SER A 80 16.92 22.01 2.20
C SER A 80 17.00 21.05 3.38
N THR A 81 17.02 21.57 4.61
CA THR A 81 17.04 20.76 5.84
C THR A 81 15.75 19.96 6.02
N LEU A 82 14.59 20.60 5.83
CA LEU A 82 13.30 19.92 5.95
C LEU A 82 13.13 18.87 4.84
N ILE A 83 13.43 19.22 3.60
CA ILE A 83 13.35 18.30 2.46
C ILE A 83 14.30 17.10 2.66
N HIS A 84 15.55 17.35 3.04
CA HIS A 84 16.53 16.29 3.33
C HIS A 84 16.03 15.33 4.42
N LEU A 85 15.45 15.87 5.49
CA LEU A 85 14.88 15.07 6.57
C LEU A 85 13.75 14.16 6.06
N TRP A 86 12.81 14.70 5.28
CA TRP A 86 11.72 13.91 4.69
C TRP A 86 12.25 12.80 3.80
N VAL A 87 13.15 13.14 2.87
CA VAL A 87 13.72 12.17 1.92
C VAL A 87 14.43 11.04 2.64
N GLU A 88 15.24 11.31 3.66
CA GLU A 88 15.96 10.25 4.36
C GLU A 88 15.05 9.35 5.22
N ILE A 89 14.01 9.92 5.83
CA ILE A 89 13.01 9.13 6.59
C ILE A 89 12.20 8.25 5.64
N GLU A 90 11.71 8.80 4.53
CA GLU A 90 10.97 8.06 3.52
C GLU A 90 11.85 6.96 2.90
N ARG A 91 13.11 7.25 2.59
CA ARG A 91 14.08 6.28 2.07
C ARG A 91 14.20 5.06 2.99
N GLN A 92 14.26 5.27 4.31
CA GLN A 92 14.28 4.17 5.27
C GLN A 92 12.95 3.41 5.32
N ALA A 93 11.82 4.10 5.39
CA ALA A 93 10.51 3.46 5.49
C ALA A 93 10.15 2.65 4.23
N TYR A 94 10.52 3.14 3.03
CA TYR A 94 10.36 2.39 1.78
C TYR A 94 11.31 1.20 1.67
N ALA A 95 12.49 1.27 2.27
CA ALA A 95 13.36 0.11 2.39
C ALA A 95 12.75 -0.98 3.29
N ASP A 96 12.23 -0.60 4.45
CA ASP A 96 11.58 -1.53 5.35
C ASP A 96 10.30 -2.12 4.73
N ARG A 97 9.52 -1.34 3.98
CA ARG A 97 8.43 -1.83 3.14
C ARG A 97 8.89 -2.95 2.22
N ALA A 98 9.92 -2.68 1.40
CA ALA A 98 10.39 -3.61 0.39
C ALA A 98 10.98 -4.90 0.99
N GLN A 99 11.55 -4.80 2.19
CA GLN A 99 12.20 -5.93 2.86
C GLN A 99 11.21 -6.83 3.60
N TRP A 100 10.17 -6.25 4.23
CA TRP A 100 9.39 -6.96 5.24
C TRP A 100 7.91 -7.11 4.95
N LEU A 101 7.31 -6.23 4.13
CA LEU A 101 5.86 -6.17 3.99
C LEU A 101 5.34 -7.06 2.85
N GLY A 102 4.25 -7.76 3.12
CA GLY A 102 3.55 -8.63 2.17
C GLY A 102 2.16 -9.04 2.69
N ASP A 103 1.49 -9.93 1.97
CA ASP A 103 0.16 -10.41 2.35
C ASP A 103 0.24 -11.16 3.71
N PRO A 104 -0.53 -10.74 4.73
CA PRO A 104 -0.50 -11.35 6.06
C PRO A 104 -0.95 -12.82 6.09
N ASP A 105 -1.66 -13.29 5.07
CA ASP A 105 -2.04 -14.70 4.96
C ASP A 105 -0.83 -15.60 4.61
N PHE A 106 0.27 -15.01 4.13
CA PHE A 106 1.47 -15.71 3.66
C PHE A 106 2.77 -15.28 4.36
N VAL A 107 2.81 -14.06 4.93
CA VAL A 107 4.00 -13.48 5.55
C VAL A 107 3.74 -12.95 6.94
N GLN A 108 4.68 -13.22 7.85
CA GLN A 108 4.70 -12.58 9.17
C GLN A 108 5.30 -11.18 9.09
N ASN A 109 4.44 -10.19 8.90
CA ASN A 109 4.82 -8.78 8.91
C ASN A 109 5.25 -8.32 10.32
N PRO A 110 6.41 -7.66 10.52
CA PRO A 110 6.88 -7.20 11.83
C PRO A 110 6.19 -5.90 12.28
N LEU A 111 4.86 -5.87 12.26
CA LEU A 111 4.04 -4.65 12.42
C LEU A 111 4.35 -3.90 13.71
N VAL A 112 4.41 -4.61 14.84
CA VAL A 112 4.69 -4.01 16.16
C VAL A 112 6.02 -3.25 16.16
N ARG A 113 7.04 -3.78 15.48
CA ARG A 113 8.34 -3.10 15.38
C ARG A 113 8.22 -1.87 14.50
N LEU A 114 7.73 -2.02 13.26
CA LEU A 114 7.72 -0.95 12.26
C LEU A 114 6.84 0.25 12.68
N THR A 115 5.78 0.00 13.46
CA THR A 115 4.89 1.06 13.96
C THR A 115 5.24 1.55 15.37
N SER A 116 6.37 1.12 15.95
CA SER A 116 6.80 1.54 17.30
C SER A 116 7.57 2.86 17.32
N LYS A 117 7.45 3.61 18.42
CA LYS A 117 8.26 4.83 18.64
C LYS A 117 9.71 4.49 18.96
N GLU A 118 9.96 3.32 19.54
CA GLU A 118 11.29 2.79 19.81
C GLU A 118 12.08 2.58 18.50
N TYR A 119 11.45 1.96 17.50
CA TYR A 119 12.08 1.77 16.19
C TYR A 119 12.32 3.10 15.48
N ALA A 120 11.37 4.02 15.52
CA ALA A 120 11.56 5.39 15.02
C ALA A 120 12.78 6.10 15.66
N GLY A 121 13.04 5.85 16.95
CA GLY A 121 14.24 6.31 17.64
C GLY A 121 15.52 5.76 17.02
N SER A 122 15.54 4.48 16.64
CA SER A 122 16.68 3.85 15.96
C SER A 122 16.92 4.40 14.56
N ILE A 123 15.84 4.72 13.82
CA ILE A 123 15.95 5.39 12.51
C ILE A 123 16.62 6.75 12.69
N LYS A 124 16.11 7.58 13.62
CA LYS A 124 16.68 8.90 13.90
C LYS A 124 18.17 8.87 14.26
N GLN A 125 18.62 7.87 15.00
CA GLN A 125 20.03 7.73 15.38
C GLN A 125 20.94 7.45 14.18
N ASN A 126 20.43 6.78 13.15
CA ASN A 126 21.19 6.42 11.95
C ASN A 126 21.07 7.46 10.82
N LEU A 127 20.21 8.48 11.00
CA LEU A 127 20.06 9.57 10.04
C LEU A 127 21.25 10.53 10.07
N SER A 128 21.78 10.82 8.89
CA SER A 128 22.79 11.87 8.68
C SER A 128 22.09 13.16 8.25
N TYR A 129 22.38 14.27 8.95
CA TYR A 129 21.82 15.60 8.63
C TYR A 129 22.59 16.35 7.54
N LEU A 130 23.81 15.90 7.24
CA LEU A 130 24.76 16.62 6.36
C LEU A 130 25.04 15.89 5.06
N LYS A 131 24.64 14.62 4.96
CA LYS A 131 24.95 13.75 3.84
C LYS A 131 23.78 12.83 3.57
N ALA A 132 23.39 12.73 2.31
CA ALA A 132 22.45 11.73 1.83
C ALA A 132 22.93 10.32 2.20
N GLY A 133 21.99 9.49 2.64
CA GLY A 133 22.24 8.08 2.90
C GLY A 133 22.54 7.34 1.60
N CYS A 134 23.34 6.28 1.70
CA CYS A 134 23.63 5.43 0.55
C CYS A 134 22.53 4.38 0.40
N SER A 135 21.76 4.42 -0.68
CA SER A 135 20.74 3.39 -0.94
C SER A 135 21.37 2.00 -1.10
N ASP A 136 22.60 1.88 -1.61
CA ASP A 136 23.30 0.59 -1.73
C ASP A 136 23.66 -0.03 -0.37
N SER A 137 23.80 0.78 0.68
CA SER A 137 24.02 0.27 2.04
C SER A 137 22.77 -0.34 2.65
N ILE A 138 21.60 -0.04 2.10
CA ILE A 138 20.35 -0.68 2.43
C ILE A 138 20.16 -1.83 1.42
N LYS A 139 20.17 -3.08 1.91
CA LYS A 139 19.97 -4.25 1.04
C LYS A 139 18.51 -4.35 0.61
N ILE A 140 18.08 -3.51 -0.33
CA ILE A 140 16.75 -3.58 -0.93
C ILE A 140 16.77 -4.68 -2.00
N PRO A 141 15.76 -5.57 -2.07
CA PRO A 141 15.58 -6.44 -3.23
C PRO A 141 15.48 -5.57 -4.49
N GLN A 142 16.04 -5.99 -5.62
CA GLN A 142 15.78 -5.28 -6.88
C GLN A 142 14.28 -5.29 -7.18
N ILE A 143 13.65 -4.12 -7.05
CA ILE A 143 12.26 -3.90 -7.45
C ILE A 143 12.29 -3.59 -8.94
N ASN A 144 12.09 -4.62 -9.76
CA ASN A 144 11.89 -4.44 -11.20
C ASN A 144 10.40 -4.24 -11.44
N GLY A 145 9.94 -2.99 -11.41
CA GLY A 145 8.55 -2.64 -11.67
C GLY A 145 8.33 -1.13 -11.60
N HIS A 146 7.44 -0.62 -12.46
CA HIS A 146 6.92 0.73 -12.34
C HIS A 146 5.59 0.66 -11.58
N GLU A 147 5.49 1.30 -10.42
CA GLU A 147 4.18 1.52 -9.77
C GLU A 147 3.34 2.47 -10.64
N SER A 148 2.03 2.25 -10.72
CA SER A 148 1.16 3.12 -11.50
C SER A 148 0.80 4.39 -10.70
N ASP A 149 0.86 5.55 -11.35
CA ASP A 149 0.43 6.83 -10.76
C ASP A 149 -1.10 6.99 -10.66
N GLN A 150 -1.87 5.93 -10.88
CA GLN A 150 -3.29 6.03 -11.21
C GLN A 150 -4.13 5.32 -10.16
N THR A 151 -4.87 6.08 -9.37
CA THR A 151 -5.81 5.58 -8.36
C THR A 151 -6.87 6.64 -8.11
N THR A 152 -8.10 6.23 -7.79
CA THR A 152 -9.14 7.17 -7.37
C THR A 152 -9.29 7.12 -5.86
N HIS A 153 -9.21 8.29 -5.23
CA HIS A 153 -9.53 8.48 -3.82
C HIS A 153 -10.68 9.46 -3.67
N PHE A 154 -11.62 9.16 -2.77
CA PHE A 154 -12.65 10.10 -2.37
C PHE A 154 -12.96 9.96 -0.88
N SER A 155 -13.40 11.07 -0.29
CA SER A 155 -13.83 11.15 1.11
C SER A 155 -15.25 11.68 1.18
N ILE A 156 -16.07 11.08 2.05
CA ILE A 156 -17.46 11.48 2.31
C ILE A 156 -17.62 11.66 3.81
N ALA A 157 -18.27 12.75 4.22
CA ALA A 157 -18.75 12.95 5.58
C ALA A 157 -20.21 13.37 5.52
N ASP A 158 -21.03 12.88 6.45
CA ASP A 158 -22.46 13.22 6.51
C ASP A 158 -22.86 13.95 7.80
N ARG A 159 -24.10 14.46 7.80
CA ARG A 159 -24.70 15.20 8.92
C ARG A 159 -24.90 14.37 10.19
N TRP A 160 -24.80 13.05 10.11
CA TRP A 160 -24.97 12.13 11.24
C TRP A 160 -23.63 11.74 11.86
N GLY A 161 -22.52 12.26 11.32
CA GLY A 161 -21.17 11.98 11.82
C GLY A 161 -20.53 10.74 11.21
N ASN A 162 -21.13 10.14 10.17
CA ASN A 162 -20.45 9.07 9.45
C ASN A 162 -19.37 9.68 8.54
N ALA A 163 -18.25 8.98 8.44
CA ALA A 163 -17.15 9.34 7.54
C ALA A 163 -16.66 8.10 6.80
N VAL A 164 -16.36 8.26 5.51
CA VAL A 164 -15.81 7.22 4.65
C VAL A 164 -14.62 7.81 3.89
N SER A 165 -13.48 7.14 3.97
CA SER A 165 -12.29 7.40 3.15
C SER A 165 -12.08 6.16 2.29
N ASN A 166 -12.28 6.29 0.98
CA ASN A 166 -12.22 5.16 0.05
C ASN A 166 -11.17 5.41 -1.03
N THR A 167 -10.27 4.45 -1.15
CA THR A 167 -9.30 4.36 -2.24
C THR A 167 -9.60 3.09 -3.02
N PHE A 168 -9.83 3.21 -4.33
CA PHE A 168 -9.96 2.05 -5.21
C PHE A 168 -9.14 2.27 -6.48
N THR A 169 -8.64 1.17 -7.04
CA THR A 169 -7.75 1.20 -8.19
C THR A 169 -8.01 0.03 -9.14
N LEU A 170 -7.55 0.18 -10.38
CA LEU A 170 -7.38 -0.91 -11.34
C LEU A 170 -5.90 -1.29 -11.50
N ASN A 171 -5.05 -0.78 -10.61
CA ASN A 171 -3.62 -0.52 -10.77
C ASN A 171 -3.32 0.46 -11.92
N GLY A 172 -3.12 -0.03 -13.13
CA GLY A 172 -2.81 0.78 -14.30
C GLY A 172 -3.99 1.63 -14.81
N ASN A 173 -3.70 2.63 -15.65
CA ASN A 173 -4.75 3.33 -16.39
C ASN A 173 -5.53 2.36 -17.28
N TYR A 174 -6.86 2.29 -17.09
CA TYR A 174 -7.76 1.28 -17.68
C TYR A 174 -7.40 -0.18 -17.30
N GLY A 175 -6.62 -0.37 -16.24
CA GLY A 175 -6.17 -1.68 -15.75
C GLY A 175 -5.40 -2.48 -16.80
N SER A 176 -5.79 -3.75 -16.96
CA SER A 176 -5.30 -4.64 -18.02
C SER A 176 -5.74 -4.24 -19.44
N ARG A 177 -6.57 -3.19 -19.58
CA ARG A 177 -7.26 -2.78 -20.82
C ARG A 177 -8.18 -3.85 -21.41
N ALA A 178 -8.44 -4.91 -20.66
CA ALA A 178 -9.43 -5.92 -21.00
C ALA A 178 -10.81 -5.51 -20.47
N VAL A 179 -11.84 -5.80 -21.27
CA VAL A 179 -13.24 -5.56 -20.92
C VAL A 179 -13.95 -6.92 -20.84
N ALA A 180 -14.65 -7.16 -19.73
CA ALA A 180 -15.48 -8.35 -19.59
C ALA A 180 -16.61 -8.31 -20.64
N GLU A 181 -16.66 -9.36 -21.47
CA GLU A 181 -17.47 -9.43 -22.69
C GLU A 181 -18.96 -9.12 -22.43
N GLY A 182 -19.50 -8.15 -23.16
CA GLY A 182 -20.91 -7.75 -23.07
C GLY A 182 -21.29 -6.96 -21.80
N THR A 183 -20.34 -6.62 -20.93
CA THR A 183 -20.63 -5.94 -19.66
C THR A 183 -20.15 -4.48 -19.60
N GLY A 184 -19.16 -4.12 -20.41
CA GLY A 184 -18.49 -2.81 -20.32
C GLY A 184 -17.60 -2.65 -19.09
N VAL A 185 -17.39 -3.70 -18.29
CA VAL A 185 -16.56 -3.67 -17.09
C VAL A 185 -15.09 -3.87 -17.45
N LEU A 186 -14.25 -2.89 -17.11
CA LEU A 186 -12.79 -2.97 -17.22
C LEU A 186 -12.19 -3.86 -16.13
N LEU A 187 -11.13 -4.57 -16.47
CA LEU A 187 -10.44 -5.49 -15.56
C LEU A 187 -9.12 -4.89 -15.09
N ASN A 188 -8.82 -4.99 -13.78
CA ASN A 188 -7.56 -4.53 -13.20
C ASN A 188 -6.36 -5.35 -13.70
N ASN A 189 -5.15 -4.86 -13.41
CA ASN A 189 -3.91 -5.60 -13.60
C ASN A 189 -3.16 -5.89 -12.30
N GLU A 190 -3.77 -5.69 -11.13
CA GLU A 190 -3.20 -5.76 -9.76
C GLU A 190 -2.25 -6.93 -9.45
N MET A 191 -2.35 -8.05 -10.19
CA MET A 191 -1.43 -9.18 -10.03
C MET A 191 0.02 -8.86 -10.44
N ASP A 192 0.28 -7.73 -11.09
CA ASP A 192 1.63 -7.23 -11.37
C ASP A 192 2.33 -6.61 -10.15
N ASP A 193 1.60 -6.33 -9.07
CA ASP A 193 2.19 -5.85 -7.82
C ASP A 193 2.98 -6.94 -7.08
N PHE A 194 2.87 -8.21 -7.50
CA PHE A 194 3.67 -9.29 -6.94
C PHE A 194 5.11 -9.29 -7.48
N SER A 195 6.07 -9.50 -6.59
CA SER A 195 7.47 -9.75 -6.91
C SER A 195 7.64 -11.08 -7.65
N ILE A 196 8.31 -11.04 -8.80
CA ILE A 196 8.63 -12.23 -9.59
C ILE A 196 9.74 -13.07 -8.93
N LYS A 197 10.36 -12.59 -7.84
CA LYS A 197 11.51 -13.25 -7.19
C LYS A 197 11.06 -14.20 -6.07
N PRO A 198 11.31 -15.52 -6.20
CA PRO A 198 10.95 -16.47 -5.14
C PRO A 198 11.67 -16.17 -3.82
N GLY A 199 10.95 -16.32 -2.70
CA GLY A 199 11.51 -16.20 -1.34
C GLY A 199 11.47 -14.78 -0.73
N PHE A 200 10.69 -13.87 -1.32
CA PHE A 200 10.46 -12.52 -0.80
C PHE A 200 9.00 -12.36 -0.33
N PRO A 201 8.72 -11.51 0.67
CA PRO A 201 7.38 -11.34 1.23
C PRO A 201 6.25 -11.13 0.22
N ASN A 202 6.51 -10.39 -0.86
CA ASN A 202 5.49 -10.06 -1.84
C ASN A 202 5.60 -10.93 -3.11
N SER A 203 6.12 -12.15 -3.05
CA SER A 203 6.27 -13.00 -4.25
C SER A 203 5.01 -13.79 -4.59
N SER A 204 4.66 -13.89 -5.88
CA SER A 204 3.64 -14.80 -6.42
C SER A 204 4.22 -16.17 -6.80
#